data_AF-A0A0D1ENQ8-F1
#
_entry.id   AF-A0A0D1ENQ8-F1
#
_cell.length_a   1.000
_cell.length_b   1.000
_cell.length_c   1.000
_cell.angle_alpha   90.00
_cell.angle_beta   90.00
_cell.angle_gamma   90.00
#
_symmetry.space_group_name_H-M   'P 1'
#
loop_
_entity.id
_entity.type
_entity.pdbx_description
1 polymer ?
#
loop_
_entity_poly.entity_id
_entity_poly.type
_entity_poly.pdbx_seq_one_letter_code
_entity_poly.pdbx_strand_id
1 'polypeptide(L)'
;MARTGWITRASVTVAFSMALTPAVFALGPKVERAFFPVVEGAELLAPERLGPDYRFRLRFRKLRQCEFLGLSWFDGERRLTLEPERVDRSLPDGRTLPTGDRQVGPFRVRERDGLTGTRAFTLHRCHPLWVTITDFWRG
;
A
#
# COMPACT_ATOMS: atom_id res chain seq x y z
N MET A 1 55.32 6.86 -13.99
CA MET A 1 54.66 6.52 -12.69
C MET A 1 53.44 7.40 -12.53
N ALA A 2 52.22 6.91 -12.83
CA ALA A 2 50.96 7.66 -12.62
C ALA A 2 49.70 6.76 -12.59
N ARG A 3 49.84 5.44 -12.43
CA ARG A 3 48.71 4.48 -12.53
C ARG A 3 48.04 4.17 -11.19
N THR A 4 48.71 4.41 -10.07
CA THR A 4 48.27 3.98 -8.73
C THR A 4 47.11 4.81 -8.18
N GLY A 5 47.01 6.11 -8.51
CA GLY A 5 45.95 6.99 -8.01
C GLY A 5 44.58 6.81 -8.70
N TRP A 6 44.54 6.21 -9.89
CA TRP A 6 43.28 5.96 -10.62
C TRP A 6 42.57 4.71 -10.11
N ILE A 7 43.35 3.67 -9.78
CA ILE A 7 42.85 2.39 -9.26
C ILE A 7 42.18 2.60 -7.90
N THR A 8 42.76 3.41 -7.00
CA THR A 8 42.19 3.67 -5.67
C THR A 8 40.85 4.42 -5.73
N ARG A 9 40.71 5.42 -6.61
CA ARG A 9 39.45 6.14 -6.80
C ARG A 9 38.36 5.23 -7.38
N ALA A 10 38.70 4.41 -8.37
CA ALA A 10 37.77 3.45 -8.95
C ALA A 10 37.28 2.44 -7.90
N SER A 11 38.18 1.89 -7.09
CA SER A 11 37.83 0.95 -6.02
C SER A 11 36.92 1.57 -4.96
N VAL A 12 37.17 2.81 -4.54
CA VAL A 12 36.30 3.51 -3.57
C VAL A 12 34.92 3.75 -4.15
N THR A 13 34.82 4.19 -5.42
CA THR A 13 33.52 4.41 -6.07
C THR A 13 32.72 3.11 -6.18
N VAL A 14 33.37 2.00 -6.56
CA VAL A 14 32.72 0.69 -6.65
C VAL A 14 32.26 0.23 -5.27
N ALA A 15 33.12 0.29 -4.27
CA ALA A 15 32.77 -0.09 -2.89
C ALA A 15 31.59 0.74 -2.35
N PHE A 16 31.61 2.05 -2.58
CA PHE A 16 30.51 2.93 -2.20
C PHE A 16 29.21 2.60 -2.94
N SER A 17 29.29 2.34 -4.24
CA SER A 17 28.12 1.94 -5.05
C SER A 17 27.54 0.61 -4.56
N MET A 18 28.39 -0.37 -4.25
CA MET A 18 27.97 -1.67 -3.72
C MET A 18 27.33 -1.56 -2.34
N ALA A 19 27.80 -0.63 -1.49
CA ALA A 19 27.22 -0.38 -0.18
C ALA A 19 25.90 0.42 -0.25
N LEU A 20 25.84 1.44 -1.12
CA LEU A 20 24.69 2.33 -1.23
C LEU A 20 23.48 1.64 -1.86
N THR A 21 23.71 0.76 -2.85
CA THR A 21 22.64 0.06 -3.55
C THR A 21 21.69 -0.68 -2.59
N PRO A 22 22.12 -1.65 -1.77
CA PRO A 22 21.21 -2.35 -0.85
C PRO A 22 20.57 -1.41 0.18
N ALA A 23 21.26 -0.33 0.59
CA ALA A 23 20.71 0.66 1.50
C ALA A 23 19.49 1.38 0.88
N VAL A 24 19.56 1.75 -0.40
CA VAL A 24 18.45 2.37 -1.13
C VAL A 24 17.24 1.42 -1.21
N PHE A 25 17.44 0.14 -1.50
CA PHE A 25 16.33 -0.82 -1.56
C PHE A 25 15.71 -1.11 -0.19
N ALA A 26 16.51 -1.09 0.88
CA ALA A 26 16.02 -1.34 2.23
C ALA A 26 15.29 -0.13 2.83
N LEU A 27 15.77 1.08 2.56
CA LEU A 27 15.25 2.32 3.15
C LEU A 27 14.23 3.04 2.25
N GLY A 28 14.37 2.93 0.93
CA GLY A 28 13.50 3.57 -0.06
C GLY A 28 12.00 3.37 0.21
N PRO A 29 11.51 2.13 0.40
CA PRO A 29 10.09 1.88 0.67
C PRO A 29 9.60 2.54 1.97
N LYS A 30 10.45 2.60 3.00
CA LYS A 30 10.11 3.19 4.30
C LYS A 30 10.01 4.71 4.20
N VAL A 31 10.97 5.32 3.53
CA VAL A 31 10.99 6.76 3.26
C VAL A 31 9.79 7.14 2.38
N GLU A 32 9.52 6.38 1.31
CA GLU A 32 8.39 6.67 0.43
C GLU A 32 7.06 6.59 1.17
N ARG A 33 6.84 5.58 2.00
CA ARG A 33 5.64 5.48 2.84
C ARG A 33 5.46 6.70 3.75
N ALA A 34 6.55 7.20 4.33
CA ALA A 34 6.50 8.28 5.31
C ALA A 34 6.24 9.65 4.66
N PHE A 35 6.88 9.93 3.52
CA PHE A 35 6.84 11.26 2.90
C PHE A 35 5.92 11.35 1.67
N PHE A 36 5.58 10.23 1.04
CA PHE A 36 4.83 10.18 -0.22
C PHE A 36 3.71 9.13 -0.20
N PRO A 37 2.74 9.23 0.74
CA PRO A 37 1.61 8.31 0.80
C PRO A 37 0.79 8.34 -0.49
N VAL A 38 0.23 7.19 -0.86
CA VAL A 38 -0.58 7.07 -2.09
C VAL A 38 -2.05 7.38 -1.85
N VAL A 39 -2.53 7.07 -0.65
CA VAL A 39 -3.91 7.28 -0.22
C VAL A 39 -3.94 7.90 1.18
N GLU A 40 -4.96 8.69 1.47
CA GLU A 40 -5.18 9.32 2.77
C GLU A 40 -6.68 9.37 3.12
N GLY A 41 -6.99 9.70 4.38
CA GLY A 41 -8.35 10.03 4.82
C GLY A 41 -9.34 8.88 4.63
N ALA A 42 -8.97 7.67 5.05
CA ALA A 42 -9.83 6.52 4.89
C ALA A 42 -10.98 6.53 5.89
N GLU A 43 -12.19 6.26 5.39
CA GLU A 43 -13.40 6.24 6.19
C GLU A 43 -14.29 5.08 5.80
N LEU A 44 -14.90 4.45 6.82
CA LEU A 44 -15.90 3.43 6.64
C LEU A 44 -17.27 4.09 6.44
N LEU A 45 -17.88 3.84 5.28
CA LEU A 45 -19.23 4.29 4.96
C LEU A 45 -20.22 3.14 5.09
N ALA A 46 -21.43 3.47 5.55
CA ALA A 46 -22.55 2.52 5.71
C ALA A 46 -22.14 1.20 6.40
N PRO A 47 -21.58 1.27 7.63
CA PRO A 47 -21.29 0.06 8.39
C PRO A 47 -22.59 -0.67 8.73
N GLU A 48 -22.71 -1.91 8.28
CA GLU A 48 -23.90 -2.74 8.46
C GLU A 48 -23.50 -4.11 9.00
N ARG A 49 -24.17 -4.54 10.07
CA ARG A 49 -24.03 -5.88 10.62
C ARG A 49 -24.99 -6.82 9.92
N LEU A 50 -24.45 -7.84 9.25
CA LEU A 50 -25.20 -8.88 8.56
C LEU A 50 -25.02 -10.20 9.32
N GLY A 51 -25.67 -10.33 10.48
CA GLY A 51 -25.55 -11.50 11.34
C GLY A 51 -24.14 -11.65 11.94
N PRO A 52 -23.38 -12.72 11.61
CA PRO A 52 -21.99 -12.87 12.03
C PRO A 52 -21.01 -12.02 11.21
N ASP A 53 -21.46 -11.36 10.15
CA ASP A 53 -20.58 -10.67 9.21
C ASP A 53 -20.74 -9.15 9.28
N TYR A 54 -19.70 -8.46 8.81
CA TYR A 54 -19.65 -7.01 8.77
C TYR A 54 -19.49 -6.51 7.34
N ARG A 55 -20.36 -5.59 6.94
CA ARG A 55 -20.36 -4.99 5.61
C ARG A 55 -20.06 -3.50 5.71
N PHE A 56 -19.26 -3.00 4.78
CA PHE A 56 -18.91 -1.60 4.72
C PHE A 56 -18.53 -1.17 3.31
N ARG A 57 -18.57 0.12 3.04
CA ARG A 57 -17.91 0.76 1.91
C ARG A 57 -16.73 1.56 2.43
N LEU A 58 -15.76 1.79 1.57
CA LEU A 58 -14.57 2.56 1.91
C LEU A 58 -14.53 3.85 1.10
N ARG A 59 -14.40 4.99 1.78
CA ARG A 59 -14.06 6.28 1.17
C ARG A 59 -12.61 6.60 1.48
N PHE A 60 -11.87 7.13 0.51
CA PHE A 60 -10.49 7.58 0.69
C PHE A 60 -10.14 8.58 -0.40
N ARG A 61 -9.05 9.34 -0.20
CA ARG A 61 -8.49 10.22 -1.22
C ARG A 61 -7.22 9.62 -1.79
N LYS A 62 -7.15 9.49 -3.12
CA LYS A 62 -5.95 9.02 -3.83
C LYS A 62 -5.10 10.21 -4.26
N LEU A 63 -3.88 10.27 -3.74
CA LEU A 63 -2.96 11.39 -3.93
C LEU A 63 -2.07 11.24 -5.17
N ARG A 64 -1.76 10.00 -5.56
CA ARG A 64 -0.79 9.71 -6.63
C ARG A 64 -1.32 8.68 -7.60
N GLN A 65 -0.97 8.82 -8.88
CA GLN A 65 -1.39 7.91 -9.95
C GLN A 65 -0.50 6.65 -10.00
N CYS A 66 -0.41 5.92 -8.89
CA CYS A 66 0.32 4.66 -8.80
C CYS A 66 -0.59 3.46 -9.05
N GLU A 67 -0.03 2.40 -9.64
CA GLU A 67 -0.73 1.13 -9.89
C GLU A 67 -1.24 0.53 -8.58
N PHE A 68 -2.52 0.17 -8.53
CA PHE A 68 -3.10 -0.50 -7.37
C PHE A 68 -2.80 -2.00 -7.44
N LEU A 69 -2.11 -2.53 -6.44
CA LEU A 69 -1.77 -3.95 -6.37
C LEU A 69 -2.72 -4.73 -5.45
N GLY A 70 -3.24 -4.08 -4.41
CA GLY A 70 -4.17 -4.74 -3.51
C GLY A 70 -4.44 -4.00 -2.21
N LEU A 71 -5.37 -4.57 -1.47
CA LEU A 71 -5.81 -4.14 -0.15
C LEU A 71 -5.66 -5.32 0.82
N SER A 72 -5.17 -5.04 2.02
CA SER A 72 -5.07 -6.04 3.09
C SER A 72 -5.56 -5.46 4.41
N TRP A 73 -6.29 -6.25 5.16
CA TRP A 73 -6.83 -5.88 6.47
C TRP A 73 -6.33 -6.86 7.53
N PHE A 74 -6.03 -6.36 8.73
CA PHE A 74 -5.44 -7.14 9.82
C PHE A 74 -6.14 -6.86 11.14
N ASP A 75 -6.35 -7.93 11.91
CA ASP A 75 -6.75 -7.92 13.31
C ASP A 75 -5.57 -8.46 14.14
N GLY A 76 -4.82 -7.56 14.77
CA GLY A 76 -3.48 -7.88 15.31
C GLY A 76 -2.54 -8.40 14.21
N GLU A 77 -2.18 -9.68 14.30
CA GLU A 77 -1.35 -10.42 13.34
C GLU A 77 -2.18 -11.26 12.35
N ARG A 78 -3.49 -11.42 12.59
CA ARG A 78 -4.37 -12.22 11.72
C ARG A 78 -4.81 -11.38 10.53
N ARG A 79 -4.50 -11.83 9.31
CA ARG A 79 -5.05 -11.22 8.09
C ARG A 79 -6.54 -11.58 7.96
N LEU A 80 -7.38 -10.57 7.75
CA LEU A 80 -8.80 -10.74 7.46
C LEU A 80 -9.03 -10.88 5.95
N THR A 81 -9.95 -11.76 5.58
CA THR A 81 -10.40 -11.91 4.20
C THR A 81 -11.51 -10.90 3.93
N LEU A 82 -11.30 -10.03 2.94
CA LEU A 82 -12.30 -9.09 2.44
C LEU A 82 -12.93 -9.67 1.18
N GLU A 83 -14.24 -9.85 1.19
CA GLU A 83 -15.00 -10.34 0.05
C GLU A 83 -15.76 -9.16 -0.59
N PRO A 84 -15.49 -8.79 -1.86
CA PRO A 84 -16.29 -7.78 -2.55
C PRO A 84 -17.70 -8.34 -2.82
N GLU A 85 -18.74 -7.64 -2.37
CA GLU A 85 -20.10 -8.22 -2.30
C GLU A 85 -20.84 -8.23 -3.65
N ARG A 86 -20.37 -7.52 -4.68
CA ARG A 86 -20.79 -7.67 -6.08
C ARG A 86 -19.77 -6.98 -6.97
N VAL A 87 -19.13 -7.77 -7.83
CA VAL A 87 -18.34 -7.26 -8.96
C VAL A 87 -19.35 -6.75 -9.98
N ASP A 88 -19.68 -5.46 -9.91
CA ASP A 88 -20.18 -4.79 -11.09
C ASP A 88 -19.01 -4.85 -12.08
N ARG A 89 -19.11 -5.69 -13.11
CA ARG A 89 -18.07 -5.92 -14.15
C ARG A 89 -17.72 -4.65 -14.94
N SER A 90 -18.28 -3.51 -14.55
CA SER A 90 -18.00 -2.17 -15.04
C SER A 90 -16.79 -1.51 -14.38
N LEU A 91 -16.26 -2.06 -13.28
CA LEU A 91 -14.92 -1.70 -12.79
C LEU A 91 -13.91 -2.54 -13.56
N PRO A 92 -13.19 -1.98 -14.54
CA PRO A 92 -12.22 -2.74 -15.31
C PRO A 92 -11.19 -3.37 -14.37
N ASP A 93 -11.06 -4.68 -14.46
CA ASP A 93 -10.17 -5.52 -13.66
C ASP A 93 -8.80 -4.84 -13.48
N GLY A 94 -8.41 -4.63 -12.23
CA GLY A 94 -7.07 -4.11 -11.92
C GLY A 94 -6.77 -2.71 -12.43
N ARG A 95 -7.74 -1.92 -12.90
CA ARG A 95 -7.45 -0.54 -13.29
C ARG A 95 -7.17 0.32 -12.08
N THR A 96 -6.00 0.92 -12.12
CA THR A 96 -5.58 2.05 -11.30
C THR A 96 -6.64 3.14 -11.31
N LEU A 97 -7.37 3.30 -10.19
CA LEU A 97 -8.30 4.41 -10.01
C LEU A 97 -7.57 5.75 -10.23
N PRO A 98 -8.22 6.77 -10.82
CA PRO A 98 -7.62 8.09 -10.96
C PRO A 98 -7.43 8.74 -9.58
N THR A 99 -6.56 9.74 -9.48
CA THR A 99 -6.39 10.56 -8.27
C THR A 99 -7.66 11.30 -7.88
N GLY A 100 -7.76 11.75 -6.62
CA GLY A 100 -8.92 12.43 -6.05
C GLY A 100 -9.73 11.55 -5.09
N ASP A 101 -10.91 12.01 -4.71
CA ASP A 101 -11.79 11.28 -3.80
C ASP A 101 -12.39 10.06 -4.48
N ARG A 102 -12.31 8.93 -3.78
CA ARG A 102 -12.74 7.62 -4.27
C ARG A 102 -13.57 6.91 -3.22
N GLN A 103 -14.49 6.11 -3.72
CA GLN A 103 -15.30 5.21 -2.94
C GLN A 103 -15.26 3.83 -3.58
N VAL A 104 -15.03 2.79 -2.79
CA VAL A 104 -14.93 1.40 -3.23
C VAL A 104 -15.68 0.46 -2.28
N GLY A 105 -15.96 -0.75 -2.76
CA GLY A 105 -16.83 -1.71 -2.10
C GLY A 105 -18.24 -1.73 -2.71
N PRO A 106 -19.23 -2.34 -2.04
CA PRO A 106 -19.18 -2.85 -0.66
C PRO A 106 -18.25 -4.07 -0.48
N PHE A 107 -17.61 -4.14 0.68
CA PHE A 107 -16.85 -5.31 1.14
C PHE A 107 -17.58 -5.96 2.32
N ARG A 108 -17.44 -7.27 2.42
CA ARG A 108 -17.89 -8.11 3.53
C ARG A 108 -16.68 -8.74 4.21
N VAL A 109 -16.68 -8.69 5.54
CA VAL A 109 -15.75 -9.44 6.41
C VAL A 109 -16.57 -10.47 7.15
N ARG A 110 -16.14 -11.74 7.07
CA ARG A 110 -16.84 -12.82 7.76
C ARG A 110 -16.50 -12.87 9.25
N GLU A 111 -17.44 -13.33 10.06
CA GLU A 111 -17.23 -13.66 11.48
C GLU A 111 -16.73 -12.47 12.31
N ARG A 112 -17.21 -11.26 12.03
CA ARG A 112 -16.86 -10.04 12.77
C ARG A 112 -18.06 -9.12 12.92
N ASP A 113 -18.11 -8.45 14.08
CA ASP A 113 -19.16 -7.50 14.46
C ASP A 113 -18.73 -6.02 14.33
N GLY A 114 -17.63 -5.75 13.63
CA GLY A 114 -17.08 -4.41 13.53
C GLY A 114 -15.72 -4.36 12.86
N LEU A 115 -15.11 -3.18 12.79
CA LEU A 115 -13.72 -2.96 12.35
C LEU A 115 -12.83 -2.31 13.43
N THR A 116 -13.33 -2.19 14.65
CA THR A 116 -12.56 -1.66 15.79
C THR A 116 -11.32 -2.52 16.08
N GLY A 117 -10.20 -1.88 16.40
CA GLY A 117 -8.91 -2.53 16.68
C GLY A 117 -8.19 -3.10 15.45
N THR A 118 -8.70 -2.85 14.23
CA THR A 118 -8.08 -3.37 12.99
C THR A 118 -7.21 -2.33 12.30
N ARG A 119 -6.31 -2.82 11.46
CA ARG A 119 -5.48 -1.99 10.58
C ARG A 119 -5.68 -2.40 9.13
N ALA A 120 -5.69 -1.44 8.23
CA ALA A 120 -5.73 -1.72 6.80
C ALA A 120 -4.57 -1.06 6.06
N PHE A 121 -4.04 -1.81 5.09
CA PHE A 121 -2.93 -1.39 4.25
C PHE A 121 -3.31 -1.49 2.77
N THR A 122 -2.99 -0.46 2.01
CA THR A 122 -3.02 -0.53 0.55
C THR A 122 -1.62 -0.71 0.00
N LEU A 123 -1.51 -1.52 -1.05
CA LEU A 123 -0.28 -1.81 -1.75
C LEU A 123 -0.35 -1.19 -3.14
N HIS A 124 0.67 -0.41 -3.48
CA HIS A 124 0.76 0.25 -4.77
C HIS A 124 2.15 0.09 -5.39
N ARG A 125 2.21 0.00 -6.72
CA ARG A 125 3.47 0.13 -7.46
C ARG A 125 3.63 1.57 -7.94
N CYS A 126 4.33 2.37 -7.14
CA CYS A 126 4.75 3.73 -7.53
C CYS A 126 6.15 3.75 -8.16
N HIS A 127 6.97 2.75 -7.84
CA HIS A 127 8.33 2.61 -8.33
C HIS A 127 8.55 1.19 -8.90
N PRO A 128 9.36 1.01 -9.96
CA PRO A 128 9.58 -0.32 -10.53
C PRO A 128 10.28 -1.31 -9.59
N LEU A 129 11.07 -0.78 -8.63
CA LEU A 129 11.96 -1.58 -7.79
C LEU A 129 11.35 -2.03 -6.46
N TRP A 130 10.25 -1.42 -6.01
CA TRP A 130 9.62 -1.78 -4.74
C TRP A 130 8.13 -1.41 -4.71
N VAL A 131 7.42 -1.96 -3.73
CA VAL A 131 6.01 -1.67 -3.46
C VAL A 131 5.90 -0.61 -2.37
N THR A 132 5.04 0.37 -2.60
CA THR A 132 4.69 1.39 -1.62
C THR A 132 3.49 0.90 -0.80
N ILE A 133 3.67 0.77 0.52
CA ILE A 133 2.62 0.31 1.43
C ILE A 133 2.12 1.51 2.22
N THR A 134 0.83 1.80 2.15
CA THR A 134 0.21 2.90 2.90
C THR A 134 -0.72 2.33 3.97
N ASP A 135 -0.47 2.68 5.24
CA ASP A 135 -1.42 2.46 6.34
C ASP A 135 -2.46 3.56 6.25
N PHE A 136 -3.67 3.19 5.88
CA PHE A 136 -4.70 4.15 5.53
C PHE A 136 -5.89 4.09 6.49
N TRP A 137 -6.09 2.99 7.22
CA TRP A 137 -7.15 2.85 8.23
C TRP A 137 -6.62 2.25 9.53
N ARG A 138 -7.04 2.84 10.65
CA ARG A 138 -6.86 2.30 12.00
C ARG A 138 -8.15 2.52 12.79
N GLY A 139 -8.82 1.41 13.12
CA GLY A 139 -10.04 1.40 13.94
C GLY A 139 -9.77 1.01 15.37
#